data_AF-A0A1G8QVJ1-F1
#
_entry.id   AF-A0A1G8QVJ1-F1
#
_cell.length_a   1.000
_cell.length_b   1.000
_cell.length_c   1.000
_cell.angle_alpha   90.00
_cell.angle_beta   90.00
_cell.angle_gamma   90.00
#
_symmetry.space_group_name_H-M   'P 1'
#
loop_
_entity.id
_entity.type
_entity.pdbx_description
1 polymer ?
#
loop_
_entity_poly.entity_id
_entity_poly.type
_entity_poly.pdbx_seq_one_letter_code
_entity_poly.pdbx_strand_id
1 'polypeptide(L)'
;MTQPVPNPLATASPTAPAIRPGFFEEAFSGYDVPPKIRVFAEAFCTRFKINGICDPAYCANTAALKLKVGDGCGGFDSDQVPLESEIPKIGDHLLFAYHTCINQTEPATTAEVINDMVRGALNGLSVQQLVPASPAPAQLPN
;
A
#
# COMPACT_ATOMS: atom_id res chain seq x y z
N MET A 1 15.74 -23.30 47.30
CA MET A 1 15.80 -21.93 46.76
C MET A 1 16.50 -22.00 45.41
N THR A 2 15.76 -22.11 44.32
CA THR A 2 16.30 -22.24 42.95
C THR A 2 15.97 -20.98 42.18
N GLN A 3 16.99 -20.24 41.76
CA GLN A 3 16.88 -19.08 40.88
C GLN A 3 16.47 -19.52 39.46
N PRO A 4 15.60 -18.80 38.74
CA PRO A 4 15.35 -19.07 37.33
C PRO A 4 16.46 -18.49 36.45
N VAL A 5 16.94 -19.31 35.52
CA VAL A 5 17.87 -18.94 34.43
C VAL A 5 17.19 -17.99 33.44
N PRO A 6 17.84 -16.89 32.99
CA PRO A 6 17.28 -16.05 31.95
C PRO A 6 17.38 -16.75 30.58
N ASN A 7 16.24 -16.83 29.90
CA ASN A 7 16.10 -17.38 28.55
C ASN A 7 16.51 -16.31 27.52
N PRO A 8 17.61 -16.45 26.75
CA PRO A 8 18.03 -15.45 25.79
C PRO A 8 17.48 -15.81 24.40
N LEU A 9 16.18 -15.61 24.20
CA LEU A 9 15.57 -15.64 22.88
C LEU A 9 14.64 -14.43 22.75
N ALA A 10 15.26 -13.25 22.82
CA ALA A 10 14.71 -12.07 22.16
C ALA A 10 14.84 -12.32 20.65
N THR A 11 13.87 -13.02 20.08
CA THR A 11 13.73 -13.14 18.63
C THR A 11 13.38 -11.76 18.10
N ALA A 12 14.37 -11.07 17.56
CA ALA A 12 14.16 -9.89 16.73
C ALA A 12 13.11 -10.25 15.67
N SER A 13 11.98 -9.54 15.69
CA SER A 13 10.97 -9.68 14.64
C SER A 13 11.63 -9.43 13.29
N PRO A 14 11.42 -10.27 12.27
CA PRO A 14 11.98 -10.04 10.95
C PRO A 14 11.38 -8.73 10.45
N THR A 15 12.21 -7.69 10.39
CA THR A 15 11.83 -6.44 9.76
C THR A 15 11.73 -6.76 8.28
N ALA A 16 10.51 -6.82 7.74
CA ALA A 16 10.30 -7.02 6.32
C ALA A 16 11.22 -6.04 5.54
N PRO A 17 11.92 -6.51 4.49
CA PRO A 17 12.89 -5.68 3.81
C PRO A 17 12.21 -4.42 3.29
N ALA A 18 12.87 -3.27 3.52
CA ALA A 18 12.48 -2.01 2.91
C ALA A 18 12.41 -2.19 1.38
N ILE A 19 11.47 -1.50 0.74
CA ILE A 19 11.33 -1.51 -0.72
C ILE A 19 12.68 -1.16 -1.34
N ARG A 20 13.19 -2.06 -2.20
CA ARG A 20 14.50 -1.86 -2.83
C ARG A 20 14.46 -0.69 -3.82
N PRO A 21 15.58 0.02 -4.03
CA PRO A 21 15.68 1.01 -5.10
C PRO A 21 15.31 0.39 -6.46
N GLY A 22 14.57 1.13 -7.30
CA GLY A 22 14.16 0.67 -8.62
C GLY A 22 12.95 -0.27 -8.63
N PHE A 23 12.41 -0.65 -7.47
CA PHE A 23 11.31 -1.62 -7.38
C PHE A 23 10.06 -1.18 -8.16
N PHE A 24 9.65 0.07 -8.01
CA PHE A 24 8.45 0.57 -8.68
C PHE A 24 8.67 0.81 -10.17
N GLU A 25 9.86 1.26 -10.55
CA GLU A 25 10.27 1.37 -11.96
C GLU A 25 10.20 0.02 -12.67
N GLU A 26 10.65 -1.04 -12.01
CA GLU A 26 10.57 -2.41 -12.52
C GLU A 26 9.12 -2.91 -12.56
N ALA A 27 8.35 -2.71 -11.49
CA ALA A 27 6.96 -3.15 -11.40
C ALA A 27 6.04 -2.49 -12.45
N PHE A 28 6.34 -1.24 -12.83
CA PHE A 28 5.60 -0.51 -13.86
C PHE A 28 6.25 -0.54 -15.24
N SER A 29 7.33 -1.32 -15.42
CA SER A 29 8.01 -1.43 -16.71
C SER A 29 7.05 -1.95 -17.79
N GLY A 30 6.83 -1.16 -18.83
CA GLY A 30 5.93 -1.48 -19.94
C GLY A 30 4.48 -1.04 -19.76
N TYR A 31 4.16 -0.36 -18.65
CA TYR A 31 2.84 0.22 -18.40
C TYR A 31 2.89 1.76 -18.44
N ASP A 32 1.94 2.37 -19.14
CA ASP A 32 1.75 3.83 -19.13
C ASP A 32 0.80 4.25 -18.00
N VAL A 33 1.21 4.02 -16.76
CA VAL A 33 0.35 4.26 -15.59
C VAL A 33 0.19 5.77 -15.34
N PRO A 34 -1.05 6.30 -15.26
CA PRO A 34 -1.27 7.71 -14.97
C PRO A 34 -0.61 8.13 -13.65
N PRO A 35 0.05 9.31 -13.57
CA PRO A 35 0.85 9.69 -12.40
C PRO A 35 0.12 9.60 -11.05
N LYS A 36 -1.16 10.00 -11.01
CA LYS A 36 -1.99 9.94 -9.80
C LYS A 36 -2.27 8.50 -9.36
N ILE A 37 -2.51 7.59 -10.30
CA ILE A 37 -2.73 6.17 -10.02
C ILE A 37 -1.43 5.50 -9.57
N ARG A 38 -0.31 5.87 -10.20
CA ARG A 38 1.01 5.41 -9.81
C ARG A 38 1.34 5.80 -8.37
N VAL A 39 1.12 7.07 -8.00
CA VAL A 39 1.33 7.56 -6.63
C VAL A 39 0.51 6.77 -5.61
N PHE A 40 -0.76 6.50 -5.91
CA PHE A 40 -1.59 5.65 -5.06
C PHE A 40 -0.99 4.25 -4.87
N ALA A 41 -0.62 3.58 -5.96
CA ALA A 41 -0.08 2.22 -5.91
C ALA A 41 1.25 2.15 -5.14
N GLU A 42 2.15 3.11 -5.37
CA GLU A 42 3.42 3.21 -4.63
C GLU A 42 3.19 3.44 -3.14
N ALA A 43 2.29 4.36 -2.78
CA ALA A 43 1.96 4.65 -1.39
C ALA A 43 1.31 3.46 -0.69
N PHE A 44 0.38 2.77 -1.35
CA PHE A 44 -0.27 1.57 -0.83
C PHE A 44 0.74 0.46 -0.55
N CYS A 45 1.59 0.12 -1.54
CA CYS A 45 2.60 -0.91 -1.36
C CYS A 45 3.63 -0.54 -0.29
N THR A 46 4.03 0.73 -0.22
CA THR A 46 4.95 1.23 0.80
C THR A 46 4.36 1.13 2.21
N ARG A 47 3.12 1.61 2.40
CA ARG A 47 2.46 1.63 3.72
C ARG A 47 2.26 0.23 4.28
N PHE A 48 1.84 -0.71 3.44
CA PHE A 48 1.49 -2.07 3.86
C PHE A 48 2.59 -3.11 3.60
N LYS A 49 3.82 -2.66 3.30
CA LYS A 49 5.02 -3.50 3.07
C LYS A 49 4.78 -4.62 2.05
N ILE A 50 4.10 -4.28 0.96
CA ILE A 50 3.77 -5.20 -0.13
C ILE A 50 4.93 -5.17 -1.14
N ASN A 51 5.58 -6.32 -1.32
CA ASN A 51 6.86 -6.43 -2.02
C ASN A 51 6.84 -7.40 -3.22
N GLY A 52 5.68 -7.93 -3.63
CA GLY A 52 5.58 -8.74 -4.83
C GLY A 52 5.75 -7.88 -6.07
N ILE A 53 6.54 -8.36 -7.04
CA ILE A 53 6.93 -7.55 -8.21
C ILE A 53 5.74 -7.10 -9.07
N CYS A 54 4.64 -7.84 -9.06
CA CYS A 54 3.42 -7.50 -9.79
C CYS A 54 2.42 -6.68 -8.95
N ASP A 55 2.63 -6.54 -7.64
CA ASP A 55 1.65 -5.92 -6.74
C ASP A 55 1.40 -4.44 -7.06
N PRO A 56 2.42 -3.59 -7.36
CA PRO A 56 2.16 -2.20 -7.72
C PRO A 56 1.29 -2.08 -8.97
N ALA A 57 1.56 -2.88 -10.01
CA ALA A 57 0.77 -2.91 -11.24
C ALA A 57 -0.65 -3.41 -10.98
N TYR A 58 -0.82 -4.43 -10.13
CA TYR A 58 -2.13 -4.93 -9.73
C TYR A 58 -2.96 -3.86 -9.00
N CYS A 59 -2.35 -3.13 -8.05
CA CYS A 59 -3.01 -2.04 -7.34
C CYS A 59 -3.42 -0.92 -8.30
N ALA A 60 -2.54 -0.53 -9.23
CA ALA A 60 -2.81 0.48 -10.24
C ALA A 60 -3.97 0.07 -11.16
N ASN A 61 -3.94 -1.15 -11.69
CA ASN A 61 -5.00 -1.68 -12.55
C ASN A 61 -6.35 -1.79 -11.83
N THR A 62 -6.35 -2.23 -10.58
CA THR A 62 -7.56 -2.34 -9.76
C THR A 62 -8.19 -0.97 -9.54
N ALA A 63 -7.39 0.05 -9.20
CA ALA A 63 -7.86 1.41 -9.04
C ALA A 63 -8.38 1.98 -10.38
N ALA A 64 -7.61 1.83 -11.46
CA ALA A 64 -7.98 2.37 -12.78
C ALA A 64 -9.30 1.76 -13.30
N LEU A 65 -9.48 0.44 -13.18
CA LEU A 65 -10.71 -0.25 -13.59
C LEU A 65 -11.95 0.28 -12.86
N LYS A 66 -11.84 0.47 -11.54
CA LYS A 66 -12.95 0.92 -10.70
C LYS A 66 -13.25 2.41 -10.94
N LEU A 67 -12.21 3.23 -11.09
CA LEU A 67 -12.34 4.65 -11.43
C LEU A 67 -12.80 4.90 -12.87
N LYS A 68 -12.93 3.86 -13.69
CA LYS A 68 -13.23 3.97 -15.13
C LYS A 68 -12.18 4.81 -15.85
N VAL A 69 -10.90 4.57 -15.60
CA VAL A 69 -9.78 5.22 -16.31
C VAL A 69 -8.76 4.18 -16.80
N GLY A 70 -9.22 2.95 -16.99
CA GLY A 70 -8.43 1.82 -17.46
C GLY A 70 -9.26 0.54 -17.56
N ASP A 71 -8.67 -0.48 -18.18
CA ASP A 71 -9.32 -1.78 -18.46
C ASP A 71 -9.06 -2.84 -17.38
N GLY A 72 -8.19 -2.53 -16.41
CA GLY A 72 -7.76 -3.46 -15.36
C GLY A 72 -6.71 -4.49 -15.81
N CYS A 73 -6.21 -4.37 -17.03
CA CYS A 73 -5.31 -5.31 -17.69
C CYS A 73 -4.05 -4.62 -18.26
N GLY A 74 -3.73 -3.41 -17.79
CA GLY A 74 -2.57 -2.62 -18.23
C GLY A 74 -2.87 -1.53 -19.24
N GLY A 75 -4.12 -1.41 -19.70
CA GLY A 75 -4.61 -0.27 -20.47
C GLY A 75 -5.10 0.84 -19.55
N PHE A 76 -4.62 2.06 -19.77
CA PHE A 76 -5.01 3.25 -19.04
C PHE A 76 -5.52 4.32 -20.00
N ASP A 77 -6.57 5.03 -19.59
CA ASP A 77 -7.13 6.16 -20.32
C ASP A 77 -6.86 7.43 -19.51
N SER A 78 -5.86 8.21 -19.93
CA SER A 78 -5.45 9.45 -19.27
C SER A 78 -6.42 10.61 -19.50
N ASP A 79 -7.24 10.54 -20.55
CA ASP A 79 -8.15 11.61 -20.95
C ASP A 79 -9.50 11.49 -20.20
N GLN A 80 -9.77 10.31 -19.63
CA GLN A 80 -10.98 10.06 -18.86
C GLN A 80 -10.88 10.60 -17.42
N VAL A 81 -11.95 11.24 -16.97
CA VAL A 81 -12.06 11.76 -15.60
C VAL A 81 -12.40 10.60 -14.64
N PRO A 82 -11.63 10.41 -13.55
CA PRO A 82 -11.92 9.38 -12.55
C PRO A 82 -13.32 9.51 -11.94
N LEU A 83 -14.05 8.40 -11.89
CA LEU A 83 -15.38 8.35 -11.29
C LEU A 83 -15.28 8.15 -9.77
N GLU A 84 -15.30 9.26 -9.01
CA GLU A 84 -15.13 9.23 -7.55
C GLU A 84 -16.17 8.39 -6.80
N SER A 85 -17.39 8.25 -7.34
CA SER A 85 -18.45 7.43 -6.73
C SER A 85 -18.08 5.95 -6.63
N GLU A 86 -17.07 5.49 -7.39
CA GLU A 86 -16.61 4.10 -7.39
C GLU A 86 -15.43 3.85 -6.44
N ILE A 87 -14.87 4.90 -5.83
CA ILE A 87 -13.74 4.80 -4.89
C ILE A 87 -14.01 3.78 -3.78
N PRO A 88 -15.21 3.72 -3.13
CA PRO A 88 -15.45 2.77 -2.06
C PRO A 88 -15.15 1.30 -2.42
N LYS A 89 -15.35 0.92 -3.69
CA LYS A 89 -15.08 -0.43 -4.17
C LYS A 89 -13.60 -0.76 -4.21
N ILE A 90 -12.72 0.24 -4.27
CA ILE A 90 -11.25 0.07 -4.33
C ILE A 90 -10.76 -0.38 -2.95
N GLY A 91 -11.17 0.32 -1.89
CA GLY A 91 -10.81 -0.01 -0.52
C GLY A 91 -11.25 -1.42 -0.13
N ASP A 92 -12.52 -1.78 -0.39
CA ASP A 92 -13.03 -3.12 -0.07
C ASP A 92 -12.22 -4.23 -0.75
N HIS A 93 -11.91 -4.03 -2.03
CA HIS A 93 -11.18 -5.01 -2.83
C HIS A 93 -9.75 -5.17 -2.32
N LEU A 94 -9.02 -4.08 -2.17
CA LEU A 94 -7.61 -4.14 -1.78
C LEU A 94 -7.43 -4.54 -0.32
N LEU A 95 -8.36 -4.16 0.56
CA LEU A 95 -8.39 -4.66 1.94
C LEU A 95 -8.53 -6.18 1.96
N PHE A 96 -9.42 -6.73 1.15
CA PHE A 96 -9.59 -8.18 1.04
C PHE A 96 -8.36 -8.86 0.43
N ALA A 97 -7.85 -8.35 -0.70
CA ALA A 97 -6.73 -8.95 -1.43
C ALA A 97 -5.43 -8.97 -0.62
N TYR A 98 -5.15 -7.90 0.13
CA TYR A 98 -3.92 -7.73 0.92
C TYR A 98 -4.14 -7.87 2.42
N HIS A 99 -5.24 -8.50 2.85
CA HIS A 99 -5.63 -8.62 4.26
C HIS A 99 -4.47 -9.07 5.16
N THR A 100 -3.69 -10.08 4.74
CA THR A 100 -2.55 -10.58 5.53
C THR A 100 -1.45 -9.54 5.71
N CYS A 101 -1.06 -8.84 4.63
CA CYS A 101 -0.04 -7.79 4.70
C CYS A 101 -0.51 -6.63 5.56
N ILE A 102 -1.73 -6.15 5.30
CA ILE A 102 -2.35 -5.05 6.04
C ILE A 102 -2.45 -5.40 7.53
N ASN A 103 -2.92 -6.59 7.88
CA ASN A 103 -3.09 -7.01 9.27
C ASN A 103 -1.74 -7.20 10.01
N GLN A 104 -0.64 -7.45 9.28
CA GLN A 104 0.68 -7.52 9.87
C GLN A 104 1.31 -6.13 10.10
N THR A 105 0.95 -5.13 9.28
CA THR A 105 1.53 -3.79 9.34
C THR A 105 0.69 -2.80 10.12
N GLU A 106 -0.63 -2.81 9.91
CA GLU A 106 -1.59 -1.86 10.45
C GLU A 106 -2.97 -2.55 10.62
N PRO A 107 -3.16 -3.37 11.68
CA PRO A 107 -4.37 -4.18 11.90
C PRO A 107 -5.70 -3.40 11.92
N ALA A 108 -5.65 -2.10 12.24
CA ALA A 108 -6.82 -1.25 12.34
C ALA A 108 -7.20 -0.58 11.00
N THR A 109 -6.46 -0.85 9.92
CA THR A 109 -6.78 -0.30 8.60
C THR A 109 -8.15 -0.79 8.12
N THR A 110 -8.98 0.16 7.70
CA THR A 110 -10.29 -0.10 7.11
C THR A 110 -10.24 0.15 5.60
N ALA A 111 -11.30 -0.25 4.89
CA ALA A 111 -11.47 0.08 3.48
C ALA A 111 -11.46 1.61 3.27
N GLU A 112 -12.00 2.37 4.22
CA GLU A 112 -12.05 3.83 4.13
C GLU A 112 -10.66 4.48 4.19
N VAL A 113 -9.74 3.92 4.98
CA VAL A 113 -8.34 4.39 4.99
C VAL A 113 -7.71 4.24 3.60
N ILE A 114 -7.99 3.15 2.90
CA ILE A 114 -7.48 2.91 1.54
C ILE A 114 -8.18 3.84 0.54
N ASN A 115 -9.49 4.06 0.70
CA ASN A 115 -10.26 5.02 -0.12
C ASN A 115 -9.71 6.44 0.01
N ASP A 116 -9.35 6.86 1.22
CA ASP A 116 -8.72 8.16 1.46
C ASP A 116 -7.34 8.27 0.81
N MET A 117 -6.57 7.18 0.74
CA MET A 117 -5.32 7.17 -0.02
C MET A 117 -5.57 7.41 -1.51
N VAL A 118 -6.61 6.79 -2.09
CA VAL A 118 -7.00 7.04 -3.49
C VAL A 118 -7.40 8.50 -3.68
N ARG A 119 -8.31 9.03 -2.85
CA ARG A 119 -8.75 10.44 -2.93
C ARG A 119 -7.57 11.39 -2.81
N GLY A 120 -6.68 11.15 -1.86
CA GLY A 120 -5.47 11.92 -1.66
C GLY A 120 -4.58 11.95 -2.91
N ALA A 121 -4.31 10.79 -3.50
CA ALA A 121 -3.53 10.70 -4.74
C ALA A 121 -4.22 11.42 -5.92
N LEU A 122 -5.54 11.28 -6.07
CA LEU A 122 -6.32 11.97 -7.10
C LEU A 122 -6.26 13.51 -6.93
N ASN A 123 -6.20 13.97 -5.69
CA ASN A 123 -6.02 15.38 -5.31
C ASN A 123 -4.57 15.87 -5.37
N GLY A 124 -3.62 15.03 -5.81
CA GLY A 124 -2.24 15.41 -6.02
C GLY A 124 -1.34 15.33 -4.79
N LEU A 125 -1.76 14.61 -3.73
CA LEU A 125 -0.85 14.28 -2.64
C LEU A 125 0.27 13.37 -3.15
N SER A 126 1.48 13.57 -2.65
CA SER A 126 2.65 12.73 -2.92
C SER A 126 2.63 11.43 -2.12
N VAL A 127 3.45 10.46 -2.52
CA VAL A 127 3.63 9.18 -1.80
C VAL A 127 3.91 9.41 -0.31
N GLN A 128 4.80 10.36 0.01
CA GLN A 128 5.20 10.65 1.40
C GLN A 128 4.06 11.24 2.24
N GLN A 129 3.10 11.92 1.62
CA GLN A 129 1.93 12.48 2.33
C GLN A 129 0.85 11.41 2.56
N LEU A 130 0.82 10.36 1.73
CA LEU A 130 -0.14 9.26 1.83
C LEU A 130 0.33 8.13 2.75
N VAL A 131 1.63 8.02 2.98
CA VAL A 131 2.23 7.08 3.92
C VAL A 131 2.42 7.80 5.26
N PRO A 132 1.64 7.48 6.31
CA PRO A 132 1.86 8.08 7.61
C PRO A 132 3.29 7.77 8.09
N ALA A 133 3.92 8.73 8.77
CA ALA A 133 5.20 8.48 9.43
C ALA A 133 5.02 7.30 10.39
N SER A 134 5.84 6.26 10.22
CA SER A 134 5.77 5.05 11.04
C SER A 134 5.66 5.44 12.52
N PRO A 135 4.74 4.87 13.31
CA PRO A 135 4.73 5.15 14.74
C PRO A 135 6.10 4.77 15.28
N ALA A 136 6.77 5.74 15.91
CA ALA A 136 8.01 5.47 16.64
C ALA A 136 7.76 4.30 17.61
N PRO A 137 8.71 3.38 17.80
CA PRO A 137 8.52 2.27 18.71
C PRO A 137 8.15 2.83 20.08
N ALA A 138 7.04 2.34 20.64
CA ALA A 138 6.60 2.69 21.97
C ALA A 138 7.75 2.42 22.95
N GLN A 139 8.33 3.48 23.52
CA GLN A 139 9.24 3.35 24.65
C GLN A 139 8.44 2.73 25.80
N LEU A 140 8.73 1.47 26.11
CA LEU A 140 8.29 0.84 27.35
C LEU A 140 8.78 1.71 28.52
N PRO A 141 7.90 2.13 29.44
CA PRO A 141 8.35 2.79 30.66
C PRO A 141 9.18 1.79 31.49
N ASN A 142 10.36 2.25 31.93
CA ASN A 142 11.20 1.55 32.90
C ASN A 142 10.51 1.40 34.26
#